data_AF-A0A662UL06-F1
#
_entry.id   AF-A0A662UL06-F1
#
_cell.length_a   1.000
_cell.length_b   1.000
_cell.length_c   1.000
_cell.angle_alpha   90.00
_cell.angle_beta   90.00
_cell.angle_gamma   90.00
#
_symmetry.space_group_name_H-M   'P 1'
#
loop_
_entity.id
_entity.type
_entity.pdbx_description
1 polymer ?
#
loop_
_entity_poly.entity_id
_entity_poly.type
_entity_poly.pdbx_seq_one_letter_code
_entity_poly.pdbx_strand_id
1 'polypeptide(L)'
;MRIDVIEAEAHESEIPLWKGEGIRRDDIIALESSNILEEIWVKNTVEVPSNIWVPEKVLSKLYNLVGVYRKLGIPIPTSRRMIVERLGDEVFFTIFLGERVANTIAHLLMYLVSSKHTLQVSIRSAFYGFSIRTSRVDALKLLEELKEVNIDKLIYNAVKRSPLYAAILKELQLSFGKIGRVDDEEDKLLSDEALRQVLQHYFDVDGAKKFIEALSRDEIEIIDLGSPNILTPLAGYLRRIPEIRPWIPDVSGVIIRNLEGMAFTVDELAEITGLPAKTIEHKLKELRKPGSIDRVFQFMDVELGEWRWALVRDVKHIVSNEMFVESFTPVDPNEAFLLQIKPASGESYIPVYFTPKEIVENIERFKKKIPIDEAYEVKVSSLSSSLLQSLSPKYYYVSKDLIPYIALNGAAFLQKLKGSV
;
A
#
# COMPACT_ATOMS: atom_id res chain seq x y z
N MET A 1 -45.85 15.09 -8.43
CA MET A 1 -44.40 15.04 -8.70
C MET A 1 -44.07 13.62 -9.07
N ARG A 2 -43.73 13.36 -10.33
CA ARG A 2 -43.41 12.02 -10.84
C ARG A 2 -41.88 11.98 -10.92
N ILE A 3 -41.27 11.11 -10.13
CA ILE A 3 -39.82 10.91 -10.14
C ILE A 3 -39.56 9.86 -11.22
N ASP A 4 -39.07 10.29 -12.37
CA ASP A 4 -38.56 9.40 -13.40
C ASP A 4 -37.10 9.08 -13.06
N VAL A 5 -36.83 7.80 -12.79
CA VAL A 5 -35.49 7.29 -12.49
C VAL A 5 -34.95 6.67 -13.77
N ILE A 6 -33.81 7.18 -14.24
CA ILE A 6 -33.09 6.63 -15.40
C ILE A 6 -32.02 5.69 -14.84
N GLU A 7 -31.86 4.52 -15.45
CA GLU A 7 -30.80 3.57 -15.10
C GLU A 7 -29.44 4.25 -15.32
N ALA A 8 -28.61 4.29 -14.27
CA ALA A 8 -27.27 4.83 -14.40
C ALA A 8 -26.42 3.90 -15.27
N GLU A 9 -25.70 4.45 -16.25
CA GLU A 9 -24.68 3.71 -16.99
C GLU A 9 -23.69 3.09 -15.99
N ALA A 10 -23.26 1.85 -16.27
CA ALA A 10 -22.39 1.07 -15.42
C ALA A 10 -20.96 1.65 -15.39
N HIS A 11 -20.79 2.82 -14.78
CA HIS A 11 -19.50 3.37 -14.40
C HIS A 11 -19.13 2.88 -13.00
N GLU A 12 -17.83 2.64 -12.78
CA GLU A 12 -17.27 2.44 -11.43
C GLU A 12 -17.64 3.65 -10.57
N SER A 13 -18.70 3.48 -9.78
CA SER A 13 -19.18 4.50 -8.86
C SER A 13 -18.69 4.16 -7.47
N GLU A 14 -18.10 5.13 -6.77
CA GLU A 14 -17.77 4.97 -5.37
C GLU A 14 -19.07 4.78 -4.57
N ILE A 15 -19.27 3.56 -4.03
CA ILE A 15 -20.38 3.30 -3.13
C ILE A 15 -20.14 4.13 -1.87
N PRO A 16 -21.06 5.03 -1.49
CA PRO A 16 -20.90 5.83 -0.28
C PRO A 16 -20.74 4.90 0.91
N LEU A 17 -19.66 5.12 1.64
CA LEU A 17 -19.20 4.26 2.72
C LEU A 17 -19.95 4.66 3.99
N TRP A 18 -21.17 4.15 4.16
CA TRP A 18 -21.98 4.38 5.35
C TRP A 18 -21.46 3.55 6.51
N LYS A 19 -20.48 4.07 7.25
CA LYS A 19 -20.08 3.50 8.53
C LYS A 19 -20.94 4.15 9.61
N GLY A 20 -22.06 3.51 9.97
CA GLY A 20 -22.80 3.93 11.15
C GLY A 20 -21.85 3.95 12.36
N GLU A 21 -21.97 4.97 13.22
CA GLU A 21 -21.43 4.96 14.58
C GLU A 21 -22.19 3.92 15.44
N GLY A 22 -22.28 2.68 14.94
CA GLY A 22 -22.80 1.57 15.72
C GLY A 22 -21.86 1.32 16.89
N ILE A 23 -22.45 0.85 18.00
CA ILE A 23 -21.68 0.36 19.15
C ILE A 23 -20.68 -0.68 18.64
N ARG A 24 -19.39 -0.38 18.80
CA ARG A 24 -18.30 -1.31 18.49
C ARG A 24 -18.49 -2.55 19.35
N ARG A 25 -18.35 -3.72 18.74
CA ARG A 25 -18.57 -4.98 19.48
C ARG A 25 -17.35 -5.26 20.34
N ASP A 26 -17.60 -5.26 21.65
CA ASP A 26 -16.56 -5.45 22.65
C ASP A 26 -16.00 -6.88 22.67
N ASP A 27 -14.90 -7.06 23.39
CA ASP A 27 -14.24 -8.34 23.60
C ASP A 27 -15.17 -9.41 24.20
N ILE A 28 -16.03 -9.04 25.16
CA ILE A 28 -17.02 -9.94 25.77
C ILE A 28 -17.98 -10.50 24.71
N ILE A 29 -18.46 -9.65 23.80
CA ILE A 29 -19.39 -10.08 22.73
C ILE A 29 -18.67 -11.03 21.77
N ALA A 30 -17.40 -10.76 21.45
CA ALA A 30 -16.61 -11.64 20.61
C ALA A 30 -16.37 -13.00 21.28
N LEU A 31 -16.04 -13.01 22.56
CA LEU A 31 -15.82 -14.23 23.35
C LEU A 31 -17.09 -15.08 23.42
N GLU A 32 -18.23 -14.49 23.76
CA GLU A 32 -19.50 -15.24 23.82
C GLU A 32 -19.95 -15.73 22.44
N SER A 33 -19.69 -14.95 21.38
CA SER A 33 -19.93 -15.42 20.01
C SER A 33 -19.08 -16.64 19.68
N SER A 34 -17.80 -16.65 20.08
CA SER A 34 -16.91 -17.79 19.93
C SER A 34 -17.43 -19.01 20.70
N ASN A 35 -17.82 -18.83 21.97
CA ASN A 35 -18.33 -19.90 22.82
C ASN A 35 -19.56 -20.58 22.22
N ILE A 36 -20.50 -19.78 21.70
CA ILE A 36 -21.72 -20.30 21.05
C ILE A 36 -21.38 -21.14 19.82
N LEU A 37 -20.48 -20.65 18.96
CA LEU A 37 -20.10 -21.38 17.75
C LEU A 37 -19.31 -22.65 18.08
N GLU A 38 -18.44 -22.61 19.08
CA GLU A 38 -17.67 -23.75 19.56
C GLU A 38 -18.58 -24.80 20.22
N GLU A 39 -19.58 -24.39 20.99
CA GLU A 39 -20.57 -25.31 21.55
C GLU A 39 -21.33 -26.06 20.45
N ILE A 40 -21.79 -25.33 19.43
CA ILE A 40 -22.45 -25.94 18.28
C ILE A 40 -21.48 -26.87 17.54
N TRP A 41 -20.19 -26.51 17.43
CA TRP A 41 -19.17 -27.34 16.80
C TRP A 41 -18.94 -28.67 17.55
N VAL A 42 -18.89 -28.64 18.88
CA VAL A 42 -18.60 -29.84 19.69
C VAL A 42 -19.85 -30.68 19.93
N LYS A 43 -20.95 -30.06 20.37
CA LYS A 43 -22.17 -30.75 20.84
C LYS A 43 -23.26 -30.85 19.78
N ASN A 44 -23.17 -30.08 18.69
CA ASN A 44 -24.24 -29.92 17.70
C ASN A 44 -25.55 -29.34 18.29
N THR A 45 -25.43 -28.59 19.39
CA THR A 45 -26.53 -27.92 20.09
C THR A 45 -26.06 -26.58 20.62
N VAL A 46 -26.98 -25.67 20.93
CA VAL A 46 -26.71 -24.45 21.70
C VAL A 46 -27.72 -24.35 22.84
N GLU A 47 -27.24 -24.10 24.05
CA GLU A 47 -28.10 -23.88 25.21
C GLU A 47 -28.57 -22.42 25.21
N VAL A 48 -29.86 -22.21 24.92
CA VAL A 48 -30.48 -20.88 25.00
C VAL A 48 -31.04 -20.68 26.40
N PRO A 49 -30.60 -19.65 27.16
CA PRO A 49 -31.16 -19.34 28.47
C PRO A 49 -32.69 -19.17 28.42
N SER A 50 -33.39 -19.67 29.44
CA SER A 50 -34.87 -19.70 29.45
C SER A 50 -35.53 -18.33 29.37
N ASN A 51 -34.81 -17.25 29.69
CA ASN A 51 -35.26 -15.87 29.61
C ASN A 51 -34.97 -15.20 28.25
N ILE A 52 -34.38 -15.92 27.29
CA ILE A 52 -34.04 -15.39 25.96
C ILE A 52 -34.85 -16.14 24.91
N TRP A 53 -35.62 -15.39 24.11
CA TRP A 53 -36.28 -15.94 22.94
C TRP A 53 -35.40 -15.76 21.70
N VAL A 54 -35.07 -16.86 21.03
CA VAL A 54 -34.30 -16.85 19.79
C VAL A 54 -35.15 -17.46 18.66
N PRO A 55 -35.37 -16.75 17.55
CA PRO A 55 -36.10 -17.31 16.41
C PRO A 55 -35.38 -18.55 15.84
N GLU A 56 -36.13 -19.57 15.45
CA GLU A 56 -35.59 -20.80 14.85
C GLU A 56 -34.73 -20.54 13.61
N LYS A 57 -35.10 -19.51 12.82
CA LYS A 57 -34.32 -19.07 11.65
C LYS A 57 -32.91 -18.58 12.00
N VAL A 58 -32.70 -18.07 13.22
CA VAL A 58 -31.37 -17.66 13.69
C VAL A 58 -30.55 -18.88 14.04
N LEU A 59 -31.13 -19.83 14.78
CA LEU A 59 -30.49 -21.10 15.13
C LEU A 59 -30.09 -21.88 13.87
N SER A 60 -31.00 -21.98 12.89
CA SER A 60 -30.69 -22.68 11.62
C SER A 60 -29.55 -22.02 10.85
N LYS A 61 -29.43 -20.68 10.87
CA LYS A 61 -28.28 -19.98 10.29
C LYS A 61 -26.97 -20.30 11.02
N LEU A 62 -26.98 -20.40 12.36
CA LEU A 62 -25.80 -20.77 13.14
C LEU A 62 -25.39 -22.22 12.85
N TYR A 63 -26.34 -23.17 12.84
CA TYR A 63 -26.07 -24.56 12.49
C TYR A 63 -25.54 -24.70 11.06
N ASN A 64 -26.08 -23.94 10.11
CA ASN A 64 -25.59 -23.93 8.73
C ASN A 64 -24.17 -23.38 8.64
N LEU A 65 -23.88 -22.28 9.35
CA LEU A 65 -22.54 -21.71 9.42
C LEU A 65 -21.53 -22.76 9.93
N VAL A 66 -21.80 -23.37 11.08
CA VAL A 66 -20.97 -24.43 11.66
C VAL A 66 -20.88 -25.66 10.75
N GLY A 67 -21.99 -26.02 10.11
CA GLY A 67 -22.06 -27.13 9.17
C GLY A 67 -21.14 -26.97 7.97
N VAL A 68 -20.90 -25.74 7.49
CA VAL A 68 -19.92 -25.49 6.41
C VAL A 68 -18.50 -25.82 6.88
N TYR A 69 -18.10 -25.36 8.06
CA TYR A 69 -16.78 -25.69 8.64
C TYR A 69 -16.60 -27.20 8.80
N ARG A 70 -17.62 -27.91 9.29
CA ARG A 70 -17.56 -29.38 9.48
C ARG A 70 -17.37 -30.11 8.16
N LYS A 71 -18.09 -29.69 7.12
CA LYS A 71 -17.98 -30.27 5.77
C LYS A 71 -16.59 -30.08 5.17
N LEU A 72 -15.94 -28.95 5.47
CA LEU A 72 -14.58 -28.66 5.01
C LEU A 72 -13.50 -29.33 5.86
N GLY A 73 -13.85 -29.92 7.01
CA GLY A 73 -12.88 -30.48 7.96
C GLY A 73 -12.03 -29.42 8.65
N ILE A 74 -12.48 -28.16 8.67
CA ILE A 74 -11.78 -27.02 9.26
C ILE A 74 -12.47 -26.70 10.59
N PRO A 75 -11.75 -26.61 11.73
CA PRO A 75 -12.36 -26.21 12.99
C PRO A 75 -12.83 -24.76 12.95
N ILE A 76 -13.77 -24.39 13.81
CA ILE A 76 -14.23 -23.00 13.92
C ILE A 76 -13.16 -22.14 14.61
N PRO A 77 -12.91 -20.90 14.15
CA PRO A 77 -11.99 -19.99 14.83
C PRO A 77 -12.56 -19.59 16.19
N THR A 78 -11.69 -19.43 17.19
CA THR A 78 -12.10 -19.07 18.55
C THR A 78 -11.34 -17.83 19.02
N SER A 79 -11.39 -17.51 20.32
CA SER A 79 -10.47 -16.52 20.92
C SER A 79 -9.02 -17.02 21.03
N ARG A 80 -8.80 -18.33 20.83
CA ARG A 80 -7.47 -18.99 20.91
C ARG A 80 -7.08 -19.76 19.66
N ARG A 81 -7.92 -19.74 18.62
CA ARG A 81 -7.66 -20.39 17.34
C ARG A 81 -7.88 -19.40 16.22
N MET A 82 -6.81 -19.09 15.52
CA MET A 82 -6.79 -18.22 14.36
C MET A 82 -6.74 -19.05 13.07
N ILE A 83 -7.61 -18.73 12.13
CA ILE A 83 -7.56 -19.32 10.78
C ILE A 83 -7.04 -18.26 9.82
N VAL A 84 -6.06 -18.64 9.01
CA VAL A 84 -5.40 -17.78 8.02
C VAL A 84 -5.73 -18.28 6.62
N GLU A 85 -6.24 -17.37 5.78
CA GLU A 85 -6.64 -17.66 4.39
C GLU A 85 -6.12 -16.57 3.45
N ARG A 86 -5.75 -16.94 2.23
CA ARG A 86 -5.27 -16.01 1.20
C ARG A 86 -6.19 -16.04 -0.02
N LEU A 87 -6.59 -14.87 -0.52
CA LEU A 87 -7.31 -14.74 -1.77
C LEU A 87 -6.77 -13.55 -2.56
N GLY A 88 -6.05 -13.83 -3.65
CA GLY A 88 -5.28 -12.82 -4.37
C GLY A 88 -4.23 -12.20 -3.44
N ASP A 89 -4.18 -10.86 -3.40
CA ASP A 89 -3.26 -10.10 -2.56
C ASP A 89 -3.81 -9.82 -1.14
N GLU A 90 -4.93 -10.42 -0.74
CA GLU A 90 -5.56 -10.20 0.57
C GLU A 90 -5.42 -11.44 1.47
N VAL A 91 -4.89 -11.21 2.67
CA VAL A 91 -4.75 -12.23 3.73
C VAL A 91 -5.80 -11.97 4.79
N PHE A 92 -6.57 -12.99 5.13
CA PHE A 92 -7.66 -12.96 6.10
C PHE A 92 -7.26 -13.71 7.37
N PHE A 93 -7.43 -13.07 8.52
CA PHE A 93 -7.20 -13.63 9.85
C PHE A 93 -8.53 -13.68 10.58
N THR A 94 -9.12 -14.87 10.73
CA THR A 94 -10.37 -15.02 11.49
C THR A 94 -10.07 -15.54 12.89
N ILE A 95 -10.43 -14.73 13.88
CA ILE A 95 -10.21 -14.95 15.32
C ILE A 95 -11.11 -13.99 16.11
N PHE A 96 -11.67 -14.44 17.23
CA PHE A 96 -12.58 -13.64 18.04
C PHE A 96 -11.83 -12.83 19.11
N LEU A 97 -11.53 -11.57 18.81
CA LEU A 97 -10.75 -10.67 19.68
C LEU A 97 -11.51 -9.43 20.17
N GLY A 98 -12.67 -9.14 19.60
CA GLY A 98 -13.34 -7.85 19.76
C GLY A 98 -12.89 -6.84 18.71
N GLU A 99 -13.77 -5.89 18.39
CA GLU A 99 -13.58 -5.02 17.22
C GLU A 99 -12.42 -4.03 17.41
N ARG A 100 -12.25 -3.48 18.62
CA ARG A 100 -11.16 -2.53 18.93
C ARG A 100 -9.79 -3.20 18.88
N VAL A 101 -9.65 -4.42 19.38
CA VAL A 101 -8.41 -5.20 19.33
C VAL A 101 -8.06 -5.53 17.88
N ALA A 102 -9.00 -6.11 17.14
CA ALA A 102 -8.80 -6.43 15.72
C ALA A 102 -8.45 -5.19 14.89
N ASN A 103 -9.14 -4.06 15.14
CA ASN A 103 -8.86 -2.79 14.48
C ASN A 103 -7.45 -2.25 14.79
N THR A 104 -6.97 -2.44 16.02
CA THR A 104 -5.62 -2.04 16.44
C THR A 104 -4.54 -2.84 15.73
N ILE A 105 -4.69 -4.17 15.70
CA ILE A 105 -3.74 -5.06 15.02
C ILE A 105 -3.72 -4.77 13.52
N ALA A 106 -4.90 -4.63 12.91
CA ALA A 106 -5.03 -4.32 11.48
C ALA A 106 -4.33 -3.00 11.12
N HIS A 107 -4.55 -1.93 11.90
CA HIS A 107 -3.88 -0.65 11.67
C HIS A 107 -2.37 -0.70 11.92
N LEU A 108 -1.92 -1.49 12.90
CA LEU A 108 -0.50 -1.71 13.14
C LEU A 108 0.17 -2.38 11.94
N LEU A 109 -0.43 -3.44 11.39
CA LEU A 109 0.07 -4.09 10.17
C LEU A 109 0.06 -3.14 8.98
N MET A 110 -1.02 -2.38 8.79
CA MET A 110 -1.12 -1.35 7.75
C MET A 110 -0.02 -0.30 7.87
N TYR A 111 0.28 0.15 9.09
CA TYR A 111 1.37 1.09 9.36
C TYR A 111 2.73 0.51 9.00
N LEU A 112 3.01 -0.74 9.38
CA LEU A 112 4.27 -1.40 9.06
C LEU A 112 4.47 -1.55 7.54
N VAL A 113 3.43 -1.97 6.82
CA VAL A 113 3.48 -2.06 5.35
C VAL A 113 3.66 -0.67 4.71
N SER A 114 2.84 0.30 5.12
CA SER A 114 2.86 1.66 4.54
C SER A 114 4.07 2.50 4.92
N SER A 115 4.82 2.12 5.95
CA SER A 115 6.03 2.85 6.37
C SER A 115 7.30 2.33 5.72
N LYS A 116 7.31 1.07 5.26
CA LYS A 116 8.53 0.41 4.77
C LYS A 116 8.43 -0.09 3.33
N HIS A 117 7.24 -0.44 2.85
CA HIS A 117 7.09 -1.25 1.64
C HIS A 117 6.27 -0.56 0.55
N THR A 118 5.05 -0.13 0.86
CA THR A 118 4.15 0.45 -0.14
C THR A 118 2.98 1.19 0.51
N LEU A 119 2.60 2.34 -0.07
CA LEU A 119 1.37 3.03 0.31
C LEU A 119 0.10 2.32 -0.17
N GLN A 120 0.25 1.30 -1.02
CA GLN A 120 -0.83 0.43 -1.47
C GLN A 120 -1.10 -0.70 -0.48
N VAL A 121 -1.74 -0.32 0.61
CA VAL A 121 -2.20 -1.27 1.61
C VAL A 121 -3.61 -0.87 2.04
N SER A 122 -4.45 -1.87 2.25
CA SER A 122 -5.75 -1.66 2.86
C SER A 122 -6.06 -2.76 3.85
N ILE A 123 -6.94 -2.47 4.79
CA ILE A 123 -7.32 -3.38 5.85
C ILE A 123 -8.83 -3.44 6.01
N ARG A 124 -9.29 -4.52 6.62
CA ARG A 124 -10.64 -4.66 7.15
C ARG A 124 -10.55 -5.17 8.57
N SER A 125 -11.54 -4.84 9.38
CA SER A 125 -11.59 -5.32 10.76
C SER A 125 -13.04 -5.52 11.20
N ALA A 126 -13.24 -6.57 11.96
CA ALA A 126 -14.47 -6.89 12.67
C ALA A 126 -14.11 -7.55 14.01
N PHE A 127 -15.11 -7.75 14.86
CA PHE A 127 -14.92 -8.46 16.13
C PHE A 127 -14.48 -9.94 15.98
N TYR A 128 -14.66 -10.52 14.79
CA TYR A 128 -14.30 -11.91 14.45
C TYR A 128 -13.08 -12.02 13.53
N GLY A 129 -12.33 -10.93 13.33
CA GLY A 129 -11.09 -10.99 12.56
C GLY A 129 -10.71 -9.70 11.86
N PHE A 130 -9.62 -9.76 11.11
CA PHE A 130 -9.12 -8.66 10.30
C PHE A 130 -8.48 -9.19 9.01
N SER A 131 -8.41 -8.35 7.99
CA SER A 131 -7.71 -8.67 6.75
C SER A 131 -6.79 -7.54 6.37
N ILE A 132 -5.76 -7.87 5.59
CA ILE A 132 -4.84 -6.91 5.00
C ILE A 132 -4.61 -7.28 3.54
N ARG A 133 -4.80 -6.30 2.66
CA ARG A 133 -4.41 -6.41 1.26
C ARG A 133 -3.03 -5.81 1.06
N THR A 134 -2.09 -6.64 0.63
CA THR A 134 -0.73 -6.26 0.28
C THR A 134 -0.15 -7.24 -0.72
N SER A 135 0.38 -6.73 -1.84
CA SER A 135 0.91 -7.56 -2.93
C SER A 135 2.39 -7.95 -2.75
N ARG A 136 3.06 -7.43 -1.71
CA ARG A 136 4.53 -7.51 -1.60
C ARG A 136 5.05 -8.01 -0.25
N VAL A 137 4.18 -8.19 0.74
CA VAL A 137 4.58 -8.56 2.10
C VAL A 137 3.75 -9.75 2.55
N ASP A 138 4.41 -10.76 3.12
CA ASP A 138 3.69 -11.83 3.81
C ASP A 138 3.13 -11.29 5.12
N ALA A 139 1.82 -11.09 5.16
CA ALA A 139 1.12 -10.54 6.31
C ALA A 139 1.22 -11.43 7.56
N LEU A 140 1.25 -12.76 7.40
CA LEU A 140 1.38 -13.67 8.53
C LEU A 140 2.77 -13.54 9.14
N LYS A 141 3.81 -13.52 8.29
CA LYS A 141 5.19 -13.28 8.73
C LYS A 141 5.33 -11.91 9.41
N LEU A 142 4.71 -10.87 8.87
CA LEU A 142 4.73 -9.53 9.48
C LEU A 142 4.07 -9.53 10.88
N LEU A 143 3.00 -10.30 11.07
CA LEU A 143 2.36 -10.49 12.36
C LEU A 143 3.26 -11.26 13.34
N GLU A 144 4.04 -12.23 12.86
CA GLU A 144 5.04 -12.94 13.67
C GLU A 144 6.20 -12.05 14.08
N GLU A 145 6.68 -11.17 13.19
CA GLU A 145 7.75 -10.21 13.49
C GLU A 145 7.37 -9.21 14.61
N LEU A 146 6.07 -8.99 14.86
CA LEU A 146 5.60 -8.15 15.97
C LEU A 146 5.90 -8.74 17.36
N LYS A 147 6.19 -10.05 17.45
CA LYS A 147 6.51 -10.73 18.72
C LYS A 147 7.75 -10.16 19.41
N GLU A 148 8.65 -9.54 18.66
CA GLU A 148 9.99 -9.15 19.14
C GLU A 148 10.18 -7.63 19.33
N VAL A 149 9.12 -6.83 19.16
CA VAL A 149 9.22 -5.37 19.08
C VAL A 149 8.44 -4.67 20.19
N ASN A 150 8.97 -3.55 20.69
CA ASN A 150 8.19 -2.65 21.54
C ASN A 150 7.08 -1.98 20.70
N ILE A 151 5.86 -2.48 20.86
CA ILE A 151 4.69 -2.10 20.06
C ILE A 151 4.03 -0.79 20.50
N ASP A 152 4.35 -0.23 21.67
CA ASP A 152 3.68 0.99 22.16
C ASP A 152 3.79 2.14 21.17
N LYS A 153 5.03 2.56 20.89
CA LYS A 153 5.28 3.66 19.95
C LYS A 153 4.75 3.35 18.55
N LEU A 154 4.80 2.09 18.13
CA LEU A 154 4.31 1.68 16.83
C LEU A 154 2.79 1.82 16.71
N ILE A 155 2.05 1.42 17.75
CA ILE A 155 0.59 1.55 17.78
C ILE A 155 0.20 3.03 17.74
N TYR A 156 0.85 3.90 18.52
CA TYR A 156 0.56 5.34 18.45
C TYR A 156 0.83 5.93 17.05
N ASN A 157 1.95 5.56 16.42
CA ASN A 157 2.25 5.99 15.06
C ASN A 157 1.24 5.42 14.03
N ALA A 158 0.78 4.19 14.23
CA ALA A 158 -0.24 3.56 13.41
C ALA A 158 -1.58 4.28 13.50
N VAL A 159 -1.98 4.67 14.72
CA VAL A 159 -3.20 5.45 14.96
C VAL A 159 -3.11 6.82 14.28
N LYS A 160 -1.97 7.52 14.38
CA LYS A 160 -1.77 8.81 13.68
C LYS A 160 -1.86 8.70 12.16
N ARG A 161 -1.53 7.55 11.56
CA ARG A 161 -1.74 7.26 10.13
C ARG A 161 -3.13 6.72 9.80
N SER A 162 -4.03 6.57 10.78
CA SER A 162 -5.40 6.12 10.54
C SER A 162 -6.26 7.26 9.99
N PRO A 163 -7.17 6.98 9.02
CA PRO A 163 -8.19 7.96 8.64
C PRO A 163 -9.14 8.31 9.79
N LEU A 164 -9.26 7.46 10.81
CA LEU A 164 -10.03 7.75 12.03
C LEU A 164 -9.41 8.89 12.83
N TYR A 165 -8.07 8.94 12.90
CA TYR A 165 -7.37 10.06 13.55
C TYR A 165 -7.56 11.36 12.77
N ALA A 166 -7.43 11.32 11.44
CA ALA A 166 -7.65 12.49 10.61
C ALA A 166 -9.07 13.05 10.72
N ALA A 167 -10.09 12.17 10.80
CA ALA A 167 -11.48 12.59 10.98
C ALA A 167 -11.69 13.29 12.33
N ILE A 168 -11.30 12.65 13.44
CA ILE A 168 -11.44 13.24 14.79
C ILE A 168 -10.62 14.52 14.93
N LEU A 169 -9.40 14.54 14.38
CA LEU A 169 -8.56 15.74 14.41
C LEU A 169 -9.24 16.91 13.70
N LYS A 170 -9.86 16.68 12.54
CA LYS A 170 -10.58 17.71 11.77
C LYS A 170 -11.84 18.20 12.50
N GLU A 171 -12.56 17.31 13.18
CA GLU A 171 -13.71 17.68 14.00
C GLU A 171 -13.28 18.55 15.18
N LEU A 172 -12.27 18.12 15.93
CA LEU A 172 -11.75 18.87 17.08
C LEU A 172 -11.08 20.18 16.68
N GLN A 173 -10.42 20.22 15.53
CA GLN A 173 -9.77 21.41 15.00
C GLN A 173 -10.74 22.61 14.97
N LEU A 174 -11.99 22.38 14.55
CA LEU A 174 -13.03 23.41 14.55
C LEU A 174 -13.41 23.85 15.96
N SER A 175 -13.53 22.91 16.90
CA SER A 175 -13.84 23.21 18.31
C SER A 175 -12.72 23.97 19.02
N PHE A 176 -11.47 23.75 18.63
CA PHE A 176 -10.30 24.43 19.17
C PHE A 176 -9.99 25.76 18.46
N GLY A 177 -10.77 26.14 17.44
CA GLY A 177 -10.58 27.38 16.69
C GLY A 177 -9.30 27.40 15.84
N LYS A 178 -8.68 26.25 15.58
CA LYS A 178 -7.45 26.16 14.76
C LYS A 178 -7.82 26.20 13.28
N ILE A 179 -7.36 27.25 12.59
CA ILE A 179 -7.54 27.41 11.14
C ILE A 179 -6.25 27.00 10.42
N GLY A 180 -6.38 26.27 9.31
CA GLY A 180 -5.23 25.87 8.48
C GLY A 180 -4.67 24.48 8.81
N ARG A 181 -3.39 24.26 8.53
CA ARG A 181 -2.74 22.97 8.79
C ARG A 181 -2.45 22.82 10.30
N VAL A 182 -2.70 21.63 10.82
CA VAL A 182 -2.30 21.25 12.19
C VAL A 182 -0.84 20.81 12.16
N ASP A 183 -0.04 21.36 13.06
CA ASP A 183 1.33 20.93 13.33
C ASP A 183 1.37 20.16 14.65
N ASP A 184 1.90 18.93 14.64
CA ASP A 184 1.88 18.05 15.80
C ASP A 184 2.68 18.61 17.00
N GLU A 185 3.71 19.44 16.75
CA GLU A 185 4.55 20.03 17.79
C GLU A 185 3.96 21.35 18.31
N GLU A 186 3.52 22.24 17.41
CA GLU A 186 2.93 23.52 17.81
C GLU A 186 1.51 23.37 18.37
N ASP A 187 0.70 22.49 17.78
CA ASP A 187 -0.69 22.23 18.17
C ASP A 187 -0.83 20.95 19.02
N LYS A 188 0.19 20.67 19.84
CA LYS A 188 0.28 19.42 20.61
C LYS A 188 -0.97 19.10 21.42
N LEU A 189 -1.60 20.09 22.05
CA LEU A 189 -2.82 19.89 22.84
C LEU A 189 -3.97 19.32 21.99
N LEU A 190 -4.17 19.85 20.79
CA LEU A 190 -5.21 19.39 19.85
C LEU A 190 -4.89 17.97 19.36
N SER A 191 -3.63 17.73 18.99
CA SER A 191 -3.15 16.43 18.50
C SER A 191 -3.25 15.34 19.57
N ASP A 192 -2.88 15.64 20.82
CA ASP A 192 -2.96 14.72 21.95
C ASP A 192 -4.42 14.40 22.30
N GLU A 193 -5.32 15.39 22.26
CA GLU A 193 -6.75 15.17 22.52
C GLU A 193 -7.40 14.34 21.40
N ALA A 194 -7.07 14.62 20.14
CA ALA A 194 -7.53 13.80 19.02
C ALA A 194 -7.06 12.34 19.16
N LEU A 195 -5.79 12.15 19.50
CA LEU A 195 -5.21 10.83 19.72
C LEU A 195 -5.92 10.11 20.89
N ARG A 196 -6.17 10.80 22.00
CA ARG A 196 -6.87 10.26 23.17
C ARG A 196 -8.28 9.77 22.81
N GLN A 197 -9.07 10.59 22.11
CA GLN A 197 -10.42 10.20 21.70
C GLN A 197 -10.41 9.04 20.73
N VAL A 198 -9.51 9.06 19.75
CA VAL A 198 -9.41 7.98 18.76
C VAL A 198 -9.05 6.65 19.44
N LEU A 199 -8.08 6.66 20.35
CA LEU A 199 -7.71 5.48 21.14
C LEU A 199 -8.88 4.97 21.98
N GLN A 200 -9.63 5.88 22.62
CA GLN A 200 -10.77 5.52 23.46
C GLN A 200 -11.91 4.90 22.65
N HIS A 201 -12.19 5.41 21.45
CA HIS A 201 -13.37 4.99 20.66
C HIS A 201 -13.11 3.82 19.71
N TYR A 202 -11.90 3.70 19.15
CA TYR A 202 -11.64 2.81 18.02
C TYR A 202 -10.56 1.76 18.25
N PHE A 203 -9.71 1.92 19.25
CA PHE A 203 -8.53 1.08 19.44
C PHE A 203 -8.49 0.49 20.84
N ASP A 204 -7.81 -0.63 21.02
CA ASP A 204 -7.52 -1.24 22.31
C ASP A 204 -6.06 -1.68 22.30
N VAL A 205 -5.21 -0.82 22.86
CA VAL A 205 -3.76 -1.01 22.90
C VAL A 205 -3.40 -2.18 23.80
N ASP A 206 -4.05 -2.30 24.96
CA ASP A 206 -3.75 -3.33 25.94
C ASP A 206 -4.24 -4.70 25.48
N GLY A 207 -5.42 -4.77 24.87
CA GLY A 207 -5.92 -5.99 24.24
C GLY A 207 -5.04 -6.45 23.07
N ALA A 208 -4.59 -5.52 22.22
CA ALA A 208 -3.66 -5.86 21.12
C ALA A 208 -2.31 -6.37 21.65
N LYS A 209 -1.76 -5.76 22.71
CA LYS A 209 -0.54 -6.26 23.38
C LYS A 209 -0.72 -7.68 23.89
N LYS A 210 -1.79 -7.93 24.64
CA LYS A 210 -2.11 -9.27 25.16
C LYS A 210 -2.21 -10.30 24.05
N PHE A 211 -2.83 -9.93 22.92
CA PHE A 211 -2.91 -10.83 21.77
C PHE A 211 -1.53 -11.13 21.16
N ILE A 212 -0.68 -10.11 20.97
CA ILE A 212 0.67 -10.30 20.42
C ILE A 212 1.55 -11.12 21.39
N GLU A 213 1.41 -10.91 22.70
CA GLU A 213 2.06 -11.75 23.72
C GLU A 213 1.53 -13.20 23.71
N ALA A 214 0.23 -13.41 23.53
CA ALA A 214 -0.33 -14.74 23.42
C ALA A 214 0.16 -15.46 22.15
N LEU A 215 0.31 -14.72 21.04
CA LEU A 215 0.95 -15.24 19.82
C LEU A 215 2.41 -15.60 20.08
N SER A 216 3.18 -14.81 20.84
CA SER A 216 4.60 -15.08 21.10
C SER A 216 4.83 -16.27 22.04
N ARG A 217 3.85 -16.59 22.88
CA ARG A 217 3.85 -17.76 23.78
C ARG A 217 3.19 -19.00 23.17
N ASP A 218 2.83 -18.96 21.89
CA ASP A 218 2.12 -20.03 21.17
C ASP A 218 0.80 -20.45 21.87
N GLU A 219 0.15 -19.50 22.56
CA GLU A 219 -1.17 -19.69 23.20
C GLU A 219 -2.32 -19.57 22.20
N ILE A 220 -2.03 -19.09 20.99
CA ILE A 220 -2.96 -18.99 19.86
C ILE A 220 -2.59 -20.04 18.82
N GLU A 221 -3.48 -21.02 18.62
CA GLU A 221 -3.37 -22.03 17.57
C GLU A 221 -3.56 -21.35 16.20
N ILE A 222 -2.58 -21.49 15.29
CA ILE A 222 -2.66 -20.94 13.93
C ILE A 222 -2.92 -22.07 12.93
N ILE A 223 -4.02 -21.97 12.20
CA ILE A 223 -4.37 -22.89 11.11
C ILE A 223 -4.26 -22.14 9.79
N ASP A 224 -3.18 -22.37 9.07
CA ASP A 224 -2.96 -21.78 7.75
C ASP A 224 -3.57 -22.68 6.65
N LEU A 225 -4.60 -22.17 5.97
CA LEU A 225 -5.28 -22.85 4.86
C LEU A 225 -4.68 -22.52 3.49
N GLY A 226 -3.63 -21.70 3.44
CA GLY A 226 -3.00 -21.29 2.19
C GLY A 226 -3.92 -20.41 1.35
N SER A 227 -4.08 -20.76 0.07
CA SER A 227 -4.90 -20.04 -0.90
C SER A 227 -6.11 -20.89 -1.34
N PRO A 228 -7.17 -21.01 -0.51
CA PRO A 228 -8.32 -21.83 -0.85
C PRO A 228 -9.09 -21.24 -2.04
N ASN A 229 -9.70 -22.10 -2.86
CA ASN A 229 -10.57 -21.66 -3.96
C ASN A 229 -11.79 -20.86 -3.49
N ILE A 230 -12.28 -21.16 -2.28
CA ILE A 230 -13.43 -20.49 -1.66
C ILE A 230 -13.06 -20.18 -0.21
N LEU A 231 -13.24 -18.93 0.19
CA LEU A 231 -13.05 -18.49 1.57
C LEU A 231 -14.04 -19.17 2.52
N THR A 232 -13.60 -19.44 3.75
CA THR A 232 -14.52 -19.84 4.82
C THR A 232 -15.59 -18.76 5.03
N PRO A 233 -16.76 -19.11 5.58
CA PRO A 233 -17.84 -18.15 5.75
C PRO A 233 -17.45 -16.86 6.48
N LEU A 234 -16.62 -16.94 7.53
CA LEU A 234 -16.22 -15.77 8.31
C LEU A 234 -15.26 -14.87 7.53
N ALA A 235 -14.27 -15.43 6.83
CA ALA A 235 -13.41 -14.67 5.94
C ALA A 235 -14.22 -14.05 4.77
N GLY A 236 -15.20 -14.78 4.25
CA GLY A 236 -16.13 -14.30 3.24
C GLY A 236 -17.02 -13.14 3.72
N TYR A 237 -17.44 -13.13 5.00
CA TYR A 237 -18.15 -11.99 5.59
C TYR A 237 -17.23 -10.79 5.83
N LEU A 238 -16.00 -11.05 6.28
CA LEU A 238 -14.99 -10.01 6.49
C LEU A 238 -14.66 -9.27 5.19
N ARG A 239 -14.54 -9.99 4.07
CA ARG A 239 -14.32 -9.42 2.72
C ARG A 239 -15.39 -8.42 2.30
N ARG A 240 -16.61 -8.52 2.82
CA ARG A 240 -17.73 -7.61 2.48
C ARG A 240 -17.68 -6.30 3.25
N ILE A 241 -16.88 -6.21 4.31
CA ILE A 241 -16.69 -4.97 5.07
C ILE A 241 -15.88 -4.02 4.20
N PRO A 242 -16.16 -2.71 4.12
CA PRO A 242 -15.37 -1.78 3.31
C PRO A 242 -13.89 -1.69 3.72
N GLU A 243 -13.04 -1.30 2.77
CA GLU A 243 -11.60 -1.14 3.01
C GLU A 243 -11.30 0.12 3.78
N ILE A 244 -10.33 0.04 4.69
CA ILE A 244 -9.68 1.19 5.30
C ILE A 244 -8.27 1.28 4.73
N ARG A 245 -7.87 2.46 4.26
CA ARG A 245 -6.54 2.75 3.71
C ARG A 245 -5.78 3.68 4.65
N PRO A 246 -4.44 3.70 4.61
CA PRO A 246 -3.67 4.66 5.39
C PRO A 246 -4.06 6.08 4.99
N TRP A 247 -4.21 6.97 5.97
CA TRP A 247 -4.42 8.38 5.70
C TRP A 247 -3.11 8.99 5.22
N ILE A 248 -3.08 9.38 3.95
CA ILE A 248 -1.96 10.07 3.34
C ILE A 248 -2.47 11.50 3.10
N PRO A 249 -1.93 12.51 3.81
CA PRO A 249 -2.44 13.87 3.74
C PRO A 249 -2.25 14.56 2.38
N ASP A 250 -1.58 13.92 1.42
CA ASP A 250 -1.31 14.45 0.09
C ASP A 250 -1.71 13.48 -1.04
N VAL A 251 -1.53 13.94 -2.27
CA VAL A 251 -1.92 13.22 -3.49
C VAL A 251 -1.01 12.03 -3.84
N SER A 252 0.03 11.73 -3.05
CA SER A 252 0.99 10.64 -3.35
C SER A 252 0.29 9.33 -3.58
N GLY A 253 -0.62 8.96 -2.66
CA GLY A 253 -1.27 7.66 -2.69
C GLY A 253 -2.11 7.45 -3.97
N VAL A 254 -2.68 8.53 -4.53
CA VAL A 254 -3.42 8.48 -5.79
C VAL A 254 -2.45 8.36 -6.97
N ILE A 255 -1.38 9.16 -6.99
CA ILE A 255 -0.36 9.13 -8.06
C ILE A 255 0.30 7.75 -8.15
N ILE A 256 0.77 7.22 -7.02
CA ILE A 256 1.46 5.93 -6.94
C ILE A 256 0.56 4.80 -7.41
N ARG A 257 -0.75 4.87 -7.14
CA ARG A 257 -1.71 3.87 -7.63
C ARG A 257 -1.80 3.79 -9.13
N ASN A 258 -1.83 4.95 -9.77
CA ASN A 258 -1.92 5.00 -11.23
C ASN A 258 -0.59 4.60 -11.88
N LEU A 259 0.56 4.88 -11.25
CA LEU A 259 1.87 4.53 -11.77
C LEU A 259 2.27 3.04 -11.64
N GLU A 260 1.46 2.18 -11.03
CA GLU A 260 1.84 0.78 -10.86
C GLU A 260 1.86 0.02 -12.19
N GLY A 261 3.01 -0.59 -12.48
CA GLY A 261 3.22 -1.35 -13.71
C GLY A 261 3.15 -0.53 -15.01
N MET A 262 2.92 0.78 -14.92
CA MET A 262 2.71 1.67 -16.06
C MET A 262 3.56 2.94 -15.95
N ALA A 263 3.58 3.72 -17.02
CA ALA A 263 4.26 5.01 -17.04
C ALA A 263 3.39 6.07 -17.73
N PHE A 264 3.28 7.23 -17.09
CA PHE A 264 2.37 8.29 -17.54
C PHE A 264 3.08 9.65 -17.58
N THR A 265 2.63 10.53 -18.48
CA THR A 265 3.01 11.94 -18.47
C THR A 265 2.30 12.67 -17.32
N VAL A 266 2.73 13.91 -17.05
CA VAL A 266 2.09 14.75 -16.03
C VAL A 266 0.63 15.01 -16.39
N ASP A 267 0.32 15.22 -17.67
CA ASP A 267 -1.01 15.55 -18.14
C ASP A 267 -1.93 14.32 -18.14
N GLU A 268 -1.43 13.15 -18.55
CA GLU A 268 -2.18 11.89 -18.42
C GLU A 268 -2.54 11.60 -16.95
N LEU A 269 -1.60 11.79 -16.02
CA LEU A 269 -1.87 11.63 -14.59
C LEU A 269 -2.86 12.68 -14.07
N ALA A 270 -2.78 13.93 -14.55
CA ALA A 270 -3.72 14.97 -14.16
C ALA A 270 -5.15 14.62 -14.58
N GLU A 271 -5.32 14.08 -15.80
CA GLU A 271 -6.60 13.61 -16.31
C GLU A 271 -7.14 12.42 -15.51
N ILE A 272 -6.34 11.36 -15.33
CA ILE A 272 -6.75 10.15 -14.61
C ILE A 272 -7.15 10.46 -13.17
N THR A 273 -6.44 11.39 -12.51
CA THR A 273 -6.65 11.69 -11.09
C THR A 273 -7.63 12.84 -10.84
N GLY A 274 -7.99 13.60 -11.88
CA GLY A 274 -8.77 14.83 -11.74
C GLY A 274 -8.04 15.95 -10.98
N LEU A 275 -6.71 15.88 -10.85
CA LEU A 275 -5.89 16.84 -10.12
C LEU A 275 -5.18 17.82 -11.05
N PRO A 276 -4.87 19.05 -10.62
CA PRO A 276 -4.11 19.99 -11.45
C PRO A 276 -2.71 19.45 -11.79
N ALA A 277 -2.31 19.55 -13.06
CA ALA A 277 -1.00 19.11 -13.56
C ALA A 277 0.19 19.66 -12.75
N LYS A 278 0.13 20.93 -12.32
CA LYS A 278 1.16 21.54 -11.47
C LYS A 278 1.31 20.85 -10.11
N THR A 279 0.20 20.38 -9.53
CA THR A 279 0.20 19.63 -8.26
C THR A 279 0.83 18.26 -8.47
N ILE A 280 0.48 17.57 -9.55
CA ILE A 280 1.07 16.28 -9.95
C ILE A 280 2.59 16.43 -10.15
N GLU A 281 3.02 17.41 -10.94
CA GLU A 281 4.43 17.66 -11.24
C GLU A 281 5.24 17.95 -9.97
N HIS A 282 4.73 18.83 -9.10
CA HIS A 282 5.37 19.13 -7.83
C HIS A 282 5.53 17.85 -6.99
N LYS A 283 4.49 17.02 -6.94
CA LYS A 283 4.52 15.81 -6.14
C LYS A 283 5.44 14.73 -6.72
N LEU A 284 5.48 14.55 -8.03
CA LEU A 284 6.43 13.65 -8.69
C LEU A 284 7.88 14.08 -8.44
N LYS A 285 8.15 15.39 -8.48
CA LYS A 285 9.48 15.96 -8.13
C LYS A 285 9.86 15.70 -6.67
N GLU A 286 8.90 15.68 -5.74
CA GLU A 286 9.13 15.27 -4.36
C GLU A 286 9.38 13.76 -4.26
N LEU A 287 8.53 12.94 -4.85
CA LEU A 287 8.60 11.47 -4.82
C LEU A 287 9.86 10.91 -5.48
N ARG A 288 10.52 11.67 -6.36
CA ARG A 288 11.78 11.27 -7.00
C ARG A 288 12.99 11.35 -6.07
N LYS A 289 12.92 12.15 -4.99
CA LYS A 289 14.04 12.38 -4.08
C LYS A 289 14.41 11.11 -3.29
N PRO A 290 15.66 10.99 -2.83
CA PRO A 290 16.06 9.88 -1.97
C PRO A 290 15.23 9.84 -0.68
N GLY A 291 14.91 8.63 -0.21
CA GLY A 291 14.12 8.41 1.01
C GLY A 291 12.59 8.30 0.79
N SER A 292 12.08 8.58 -0.40
CA SER A 292 10.69 8.29 -0.75
C SER A 292 10.45 6.78 -0.86
N ILE A 293 9.43 6.26 -0.15
CA ILE A 293 9.08 4.82 -0.12
C ILE A 293 8.75 4.32 -1.53
N ASP A 294 7.78 4.98 -2.17
CA ASP A 294 7.35 4.69 -3.53
C ASP A 294 8.04 5.67 -4.50
N ARG A 295 9.37 5.57 -4.58
CA ARG A 295 10.19 6.47 -5.38
C ARG A 295 9.82 6.37 -6.86
N VAL A 296 9.65 7.51 -7.50
CA VAL A 296 9.42 7.61 -8.95
C VAL A 296 10.70 7.97 -9.69
N PHE A 297 10.78 7.60 -10.96
CA PHE A 297 11.75 8.11 -11.91
C PHE A 297 11.06 8.63 -13.16
N GLN A 298 11.79 9.43 -13.93
CA GLN A 298 11.33 9.90 -15.23
C GLN A 298 12.20 9.34 -16.34
N PHE A 299 11.60 9.11 -17.50
CA PHE A 299 12.31 8.76 -18.73
C PHE A 299 11.67 9.47 -19.93
N MET A 300 12.43 9.59 -21.02
CA MET A 300 11.95 10.19 -22.25
C MET A 300 11.24 9.13 -23.08
N ASP A 301 9.97 9.34 -23.39
CA ASP A 301 9.29 8.58 -24.44
C ASP A 301 9.89 9.00 -25.79
N VAL A 302 10.58 8.07 -26.45
CA VAL A 302 11.30 8.38 -27.70
C VAL A 302 10.38 8.51 -28.91
N GLU A 303 9.14 8.03 -28.81
CA GLU A 303 8.14 8.17 -29.87
C GLU A 303 7.44 9.52 -29.77
N LEU A 304 6.98 9.88 -28.57
CA LEU A 304 6.23 11.11 -28.33
C LEU A 304 7.11 12.33 -28.04
N GLY A 305 8.35 12.12 -27.59
CA GLY A 305 9.24 13.21 -27.15
C GLY A 305 8.83 13.82 -25.81
N GLU A 306 8.08 13.08 -25.00
CA GLU A 306 7.53 13.55 -23.72
C GLU A 306 8.14 12.84 -22.52
N TRP A 307 8.13 13.52 -21.36
CA TRP A 307 8.59 12.93 -20.12
C TRP A 307 7.51 12.06 -19.49
N ARG A 308 7.78 10.75 -19.41
CA ARG A 308 6.97 9.82 -18.63
C ARG A 308 7.57 9.59 -17.26
N TRP A 309 6.70 9.36 -16.28
CA TRP A 309 7.04 9.00 -14.91
C TRP A 309 6.63 7.57 -14.63
N ALA A 310 7.43 6.86 -13.85
CA ALA A 310 7.16 5.48 -13.44
C ALA A 310 7.73 5.21 -12.04
N LEU A 311 7.26 4.14 -11.39
CA LEU A 311 7.83 3.71 -10.11
C LEU A 311 9.18 3.04 -10.32
N VAL A 312 10.19 3.42 -9.53
CA VAL A 312 11.55 2.84 -9.60
C VAL A 312 11.50 1.32 -9.40
N ARG A 313 10.62 0.86 -8.50
CA ARG A 313 10.44 -0.56 -8.21
C ARG A 313 9.91 -1.38 -9.40
N ASP A 314 9.31 -0.72 -10.39
CA ASP A 314 8.73 -1.36 -11.56
C ASP A 314 9.63 -1.18 -12.81
N VAL A 315 10.83 -0.58 -12.67
CA VAL A 315 11.73 -0.26 -13.80
C VAL A 315 11.96 -1.43 -14.76
N LYS A 316 12.16 -2.64 -14.24
CA LYS A 316 12.39 -3.83 -15.08
C LYS A 316 11.17 -4.15 -15.94
N HIS A 317 9.98 -4.04 -15.35
CA HIS A 317 8.73 -4.27 -16.06
C HIS A 317 8.51 -3.19 -17.13
N ILE A 318 8.72 -1.91 -16.77
CA ILE A 318 8.59 -0.78 -17.69
C ILE A 318 9.52 -0.90 -18.89
N VAL A 319 10.79 -1.24 -18.67
CA VAL A 319 11.80 -1.39 -19.74
C VAL A 319 11.45 -2.52 -20.71
N SER A 320 10.79 -3.57 -20.23
CA SER A 320 10.34 -4.70 -21.05
C SER A 320 8.92 -4.56 -21.60
N ASN A 321 8.18 -3.52 -21.19
CA ASN A 321 6.79 -3.34 -21.57
C ASN A 321 6.72 -2.94 -23.05
N GLU A 322 5.83 -3.58 -23.82
CA GLU A 322 5.64 -3.33 -25.25
C GLU A 322 5.39 -1.85 -25.58
N MET A 323 4.75 -1.11 -24.66
CA MET A 323 4.47 0.32 -24.81
C MET A 323 5.72 1.21 -24.69
N PHE A 324 6.78 0.75 -24.03
CA PHE A 324 7.93 1.61 -23.68
C PHE A 324 9.28 1.02 -24.10
N VAL A 325 9.34 -0.22 -24.58
CA VAL A 325 10.59 -0.93 -24.89
C VAL A 325 11.48 -0.17 -25.88
N GLU A 326 10.89 0.52 -26.86
CA GLU A 326 11.63 1.36 -27.81
C GLU A 326 12.38 2.49 -27.11
N SER A 327 11.81 3.04 -26.03
CA SER A 327 12.43 4.10 -25.24
C SER A 327 13.67 3.64 -24.49
N PHE A 328 13.96 2.33 -24.43
CA PHE A 328 15.14 1.78 -23.77
C PHE A 328 16.01 0.92 -24.70
N THR A 329 15.71 0.90 -26.00
CA THR A 329 16.39 0.06 -26.99
C THR A 329 17.07 0.93 -28.05
N PRO A 330 18.34 1.34 -27.84
CA PRO A 330 19.09 2.09 -28.84
C PRO A 330 19.24 1.33 -30.15
N VAL A 331 19.12 2.05 -31.27
CA VAL A 331 19.22 1.52 -32.64
C VAL A 331 20.63 1.05 -32.98
N ASP A 332 21.66 1.83 -32.64
CA ASP A 332 23.07 1.43 -32.80
C ASP A 332 23.66 1.04 -31.44
N PRO A 333 23.86 -0.26 -31.17
CA PRO A 333 24.36 -0.74 -29.89
C PRO A 333 25.85 -0.45 -29.67
N ASN A 334 26.60 -0.07 -30.71
CA ASN A 334 28.05 0.17 -30.63
C ASN A 334 28.42 1.65 -30.56
N GLU A 335 27.48 2.58 -30.77
CA GLU A 335 27.74 4.01 -30.63
C GLU A 335 28.15 4.35 -29.19
N ALA A 336 29.21 5.15 -29.06
CA ALA A 336 29.75 5.55 -27.78
C ALA A 336 29.09 6.84 -27.26
N PHE A 337 28.70 6.81 -26.00
CA PHE A 337 28.07 7.92 -25.28
C PHE A 337 28.87 8.31 -24.05
N LEU A 338 28.65 9.53 -23.58
CA LEU A 338 29.18 10.03 -22.32
C LEU A 338 28.05 10.21 -21.31
N LEU A 339 28.16 9.50 -20.20
CA LEU A 339 27.35 9.69 -19.02
C LEU A 339 28.08 10.66 -18.07
N GLN A 340 27.48 11.82 -17.81
CA GLN A 340 27.99 12.79 -16.84
C GLN A 340 27.16 12.67 -15.55
N ILE A 341 27.79 12.23 -14.47
CA ILE A 341 27.11 11.95 -13.20
C ILE A 341 27.52 13.00 -12.17
N LYS A 342 26.57 13.78 -11.66
CA LYS A 342 26.78 14.73 -10.56
C LYS A 342 26.35 14.10 -9.23
N PRO A 343 27.27 13.89 -8.27
CA PRO A 343 26.91 13.40 -6.94
C PRO A 343 26.04 14.39 -6.17
N ALA A 344 25.23 13.92 -5.22
CA ALA A 344 24.43 14.80 -4.36
C ALA A 344 25.26 15.71 -3.45
N SER A 345 26.44 15.28 -3.05
CA SER A 345 27.37 15.99 -2.16
C SER A 345 28.55 16.67 -2.90
N GLY A 346 28.62 16.54 -4.22
CA GLY A 346 29.78 16.95 -5.02
C GLY A 346 29.45 18.01 -6.07
N GLU A 347 30.40 18.91 -6.31
CA GLU A 347 30.21 19.99 -7.31
C GLU A 347 30.60 19.56 -8.73
N SER A 348 31.46 18.55 -8.89
CA SER A 348 31.99 18.11 -10.18
C SER A 348 31.27 16.90 -10.76
N TYR A 349 31.17 16.86 -12.10
CA TYR A 349 30.68 15.70 -12.83
C TYR A 349 31.73 14.60 -12.93
N ILE A 350 31.31 13.36 -12.73
CA ILE A 350 32.09 12.16 -12.97
C ILE A 350 31.74 11.66 -14.39
N PRO A 351 32.69 11.68 -15.34
CA PRO A 351 32.47 11.18 -16.69
C PRO A 351 32.58 9.65 -16.74
N VAL A 352 31.61 8.99 -17.35
CA VAL A 352 31.63 7.54 -17.62
C VAL A 352 31.28 7.30 -19.08
N TYR A 353 32.21 6.71 -19.83
CA TYR A 353 31.97 6.32 -21.22
C TYR A 353 31.33 4.93 -21.29
N PHE A 354 30.36 4.78 -22.21
CA PHE A 354 29.64 3.53 -22.39
C PHE A 354 29.15 3.35 -23.83
N THR A 355 28.85 2.11 -24.19
CA THR A 355 28.04 1.75 -25.36
C THR A 355 26.78 1.03 -24.88
N PRO A 356 25.64 1.13 -25.59
CA PRO A 356 24.45 0.37 -25.20
C PRO A 356 24.69 -1.13 -25.08
N LYS A 357 25.51 -1.70 -25.98
CA LYS A 357 25.92 -3.11 -25.95
C LYS A 357 26.54 -3.51 -24.61
N GLU A 358 27.40 -2.67 -24.03
CA GLU A 358 28.04 -2.94 -22.73
C GLU A 358 27.00 -3.15 -21.62
N ILE A 359 25.94 -2.33 -21.63
CA ILE A 359 24.87 -2.39 -20.62
C ILE A 359 24.02 -3.64 -20.82
N VAL A 360 23.59 -3.89 -22.07
CA VAL A 360 22.71 -5.04 -22.39
C VAL A 360 23.40 -6.37 -22.12
N GLU A 361 24.70 -6.49 -22.41
CA GLU A 361 25.46 -7.72 -22.15
C GLU A 361 25.67 -7.97 -20.66
N ASN A 362 25.94 -6.92 -19.87
CA ASN A 362 26.20 -7.07 -18.44
C ASN A 362 25.97 -5.79 -17.63
N ILE A 363 24.71 -5.60 -17.19
CA ILE A 363 24.30 -4.47 -16.33
C ILE A 363 25.17 -4.37 -15.06
N GLU A 364 25.48 -5.50 -14.40
CA GLU A 364 26.25 -5.48 -13.15
C GLU A 364 27.71 -5.06 -13.35
N ARG A 365 28.31 -5.42 -14.49
CA ARG A 365 29.65 -4.94 -14.87
C ARG A 365 29.63 -3.44 -15.11
N PHE A 366 28.62 -2.93 -15.81
CA PHE A 366 28.47 -1.50 -16.03
C PHE A 366 28.26 -0.73 -14.72
N LYS A 367 27.41 -1.25 -13.81
CA LYS A 367 27.17 -0.66 -12.48
C LYS A 367 28.43 -0.51 -11.65
N LYS A 368 29.42 -1.40 -11.79
CA LYS A 368 30.72 -1.28 -11.08
C LYS A 368 31.53 -0.04 -11.50
N LYS A 369 31.29 0.53 -12.68
CA LYS A 369 31.91 1.79 -13.12
C LYS A 369 31.33 3.02 -12.41
N ILE A 370 30.18 2.88 -11.74
CA ILE A 370 29.48 3.97 -11.07
C ILE A 370 29.95 4.05 -9.61
N PRO A 371 30.70 5.11 -9.22
CA PRO A 371 31.34 5.19 -7.91
C PRO A 371 30.43 5.78 -6.81
N ILE A 372 29.15 6.01 -7.10
CA ILE A 372 28.19 6.62 -6.19
C ILE A 372 26.89 5.82 -6.14
N ASP A 373 26.22 5.86 -4.99
CA ASP A 373 24.92 5.20 -4.81
C ASP A 373 23.76 6.10 -5.25
N GLU A 374 23.91 7.42 -5.12
CA GLU A 374 22.89 8.42 -5.47
C GLU A 374 23.48 9.58 -6.29
N ALA A 375 22.95 9.77 -7.50
CA ALA A 375 23.28 10.89 -8.37
C ALA A 375 22.22 12.00 -8.24
N TYR A 376 22.63 13.24 -8.02
CA TYR A 376 21.72 14.38 -8.08
C TYR A 376 21.28 14.68 -9.53
N GLU A 377 22.22 14.64 -10.47
CA GLU A 377 21.94 14.82 -11.90
C GLU A 377 22.73 13.78 -12.70
N VAL A 378 22.07 13.18 -13.70
CA VAL A 378 22.67 12.30 -14.69
C VAL A 378 22.33 12.89 -16.05
N LYS A 379 23.36 13.16 -16.86
CA LYS A 379 23.21 13.67 -18.22
C LYS A 379 23.82 12.67 -19.21
N VAL A 380 23.06 12.29 -20.23
CA VAL A 380 23.55 11.42 -21.32
C VAL A 380 23.84 12.29 -22.53
N SER A 381 25.09 12.29 -23.00
CA SER A 381 25.54 13.14 -24.11
C SER A 381 26.11 12.32 -25.26
N SER A 382 25.83 12.76 -26.48
CA SER A 382 26.46 12.23 -27.69
C SER A 382 27.89 12.76 -27.85
N LEU A 383 28.79 11.90 -28.34
CA LEU A 383 30.16 12.28 -28.70
C LEU A 383 30.29 12.81 -30.13
N SER A 384 29.27 12.60 -30.97
CA SER A 384 29.37 12.81 -32.42
C SER A 384 28.98 14.22 -32.88
N SER A 385 28.16 14.96 -32.12
CA SER A 385 27.62 16.26 -32.54
C SER A 385 27.43 17.22 -31.36
N SER A 386 27.90 18.46 -31.52
CA SER A 386 27.68 19.56 -30.57
C SER A 386 26.20 19.95 -30.44
N LEU A 387 25.40 19.76 -31.50
CA LEU A 387 23.97 19.99 -31.48
C LEU A 387 23.23 18.93 -30.66
N LEU A 388 23.65 17.66 -30.73
CA LEU A 388 23.09 16.60 -29.87
C LEU A 388 23.51 16.76 -28.40
N GLN A 389 24.65 17.41 -28.13
CA GLN A 389 25.10 17.72 -26.77
C GLN A 389 24.24 18.78 -26.06
N SER A 390 23.58 19.68 -26.80
CA SER A 390 22.67 20.68 -26.23
C SER A 390 21.28 20.10 -25.92
N LEU A 391 20.86 19.07 -26.68
CA LEU A 391 19.59 18.35 -26.51
C LEU A 391 19.67 17.15 -25.56
N SER A 392 20.82 16.99 -24.89
CA SER A 392 21.08 15.86 -24.01
C SER A 392 20.12 15.81 -22.81
N PRO A 393 19.39 14.70 -22.61
CA PRO A 393 18.42 14.59 -21.55
C PRO A 393 19.10 14.60 -20.18
N LYS A 394 18.42 15.24 -19.21
CA LYS A 394 18.85 15.35 -17.82
C LYS A 394 17.86 14.66 -16.91
N TYR A 395 18.39 13.80 -16.06
CA TYR A 395 17.64 13.02 -15.08
C TYR A 395 18.14 13.43 -13.71
N TYR A 396 17.24 13.55 -12.74
CA TYR A 396 17.59 14.03 -11.40
C TYR A 396 17.26 13.00 -10.34
N TYR A 397 18.06 12.98 -9.26
CA TYR A 397 17.94 12.04 -8.16
C TYR A 397 17.80 10.59 -8.68
N VAL A 398 18.88 10.08 -9.27
CA VAL A 398 18.93 8.74 -9.89
C VAL A 398 19.79 7.83 -9.02
N SER A 399 19.24 6.70 -8.56
CA SER A 399 20.02 5.70 -7.83
C SER A 399 20.94 4.92 -8.76
N LYS A 400 22.02 4.35 -8.20
CA LYS A 400 22.98 3.52 -8.94
C LYS A 400 22.34 2.38 -9.73
N ASP A 401 21.28 1.77 -9.18
CA ASP A 401 20.54 0.69 -9.84
C ASP A 401 19.74 1.14 -11.05
N LEU A 402 19.35 2.42 -11.10
CA LEU A 402 18.54 3.00 -12.15
C LEU A 402 19.39 3.54 -13.31
N ILE A 403 20.64 3.96 -13.03
CA ILE A 403 21.56 4.55 -14.03
C ILE A 403 21.70 3.73 -15.32
N PRO A 404 21.84 2.39 -15.32
CA PRO A 404 21.94 1.62 -16.55
C PRO A 404 20.75 1.82 -17.50
N TYR A 405 19.53 1.83 -16.95
CA TYR A 405 18.31 2.03 -17.73
C TYR A 405 18.19 3.48 -18.24
N ILE A 406 18.60 4.44 -17.44
CA ILE A 406 18.64 5.86 -17.83
C ILE A 406 19.67 6.10 -18.94
N ALA A 407 20.81 5.42 -18.88
CA ALA A 407 21.84 5.47 -19.92
C ALA A 407 21.32 4.91 -21.25
N LEU A 408 20.59 3.78 -21.21
CA LEU A 408 19.90 3.23 -22.38
C LEU A 408 18.83 4.20 -22.92
N ASN A 409 18.00 4.78 -22.05
CA ASN A 409 16.97 5.74 -22.46
C ASN A 409 17.55 6.98 -23.14
N GLY A 410 18.57 7.58 -22.54
CA GLY A 410 19.23 8.74 -23.13
C GLY A 410 19.91 8.42 -24.46
N ALA A 411 20.52 7.23 -24.60
CA ALA A 411 21.11 6.78 -25.86
C ALA A 411 20.04 6.57 -26.95
N ALA A 412 18.94 5.88 -26.63
CA ALA A 412 17.83 5.65 -27.55
C ALA A 412 17.23 6.97 -28.05
N PHE A 413 16.99 7.92 -27.14
CA PHE A 413 16.49 9.25 -27.48
C PHE A 413 17.44 10.02 -28.41
N LEU A 414 18.74 10.07 -28.08
CA LEU A 414 19.72 10.78 -28.91
C LEU A 414 19.89 10.16 -30.30
N GLN A 415 19.79 8.84 -30.42
CA GLN A 415 19.83 8.14 -31.71
C GLN A 415 18.58 8.40 -32.54
N LYS A 416 17.40 8.41 -31.91
CA LYS A 416 16.15 8.76 -32.58
C LYS A 416 16.22 10.19 -33.12
N LEU A 417 16.66 11.14 -32.31
CA LEU A 417 16.88 12.53 -32.75
C LEU A 417 17.85 12.62 -33.93
N LYS A 418 18.96 11.87 -33.89
CA LYS A 418 19.94 11.82 -34.99
C LYS A 418 19.36 11.25 -36.28
N GLY A 419 18.38 10.35 -36.21
CA GLY A 419 17.70 9.81 -37.39
C GLY A 419 16.59 10.73 -37.95
N SER A 420 16.11 11.68 -37.15
CA SER A 420 15.07 12.66 -37.53
C SER A 420 15.62 14.00 -38.02
N VAL A 421 16.93 14.24 -37.87
CA VAL A 421 17.70 15.39 -38.38
C VAL A 421 18.44 14.96 -39.64
#